data_AF-A0A967AR68-F1
#
_entry.id   AF-A0A967AR68-F1
#
_cell.length_a   1.000
_cell.length_b   1.000
_cell.length_c   1.000
_cell.angle_alpha   90.00
_cell.angle_beta   90.00
_cell.angle_gamma   90.00
#
_symmetry.space_group_name_H-M   'P 1'
#
loop_
_entity.id
_entity.type
_entity.pdbx_description
1 polymer ?
#
loop_
_entity_poly.entity_id
_entity_poly.type
_entity_poly.pdbx_seq_one_letter_code
_entity_poly.pdbx_strand_id
1 'polypeptide(L)'
;MTTTETELRLLLATDGSRGSAVAADYAFALARSWGASLSLMNVLECPPGLDPQNPVNQLYLTELMKQATSELATLKARAVDRGISVHTRIATGIPSEEVLAVATAEDPDLIVVGTKGKTGLAHVLLGSTAERIIRGAPCPVLAARAQPYGEGQAVGNRRDPTHLERILVPVDFSDCSLDALEYAALVAQRSGASLTLLHVLEPISYGLDFTFPHRAKRESIKADHTKRLSNLVSALVSAGISSEFLVLGGLPTDSILDAARKQPADLVVMGTHGRSGLSHALFGSIAESVLRKSSCPVLMVRSPKFRSGHRRVVPDRSFSTNV
;
A
#
# COMPACT_ATOMS: atom_id res chain seq x y z
N MET A 1 29.08 18.28 -12.00
CA MET A 1 27.64 18.47 -12.27
C MET A 1 26.89 17.88 -11.10
N THR A 2 26.41 18.73 -10.20
CA THR A 2 25.53 18.33 -9.10
C THR A 2 24.22 17.85 -9.72
N THR A 3 24.00 16.53 -9.74
CA THR A 3 22.66 15.98 -9.96
C THR A 3 21.78 16.55 -8.88
N THR A 4 20.95 17.55 -9.23
CA THR A 4 19.87 18.00 -8.37
C THR A 4 19.00 16.79 -8.10
N GLU A 5 19.14 16.20 -6.93
CA GLU A 5 18.22 15.18 -6.43
C GLU A 5 16.82 15.79 -6.53
N THR A 6 16.00 15.26 -7.43
CA THR A 6 14.63 15.70 -7.57
C THR A 6 13.92 15.48 -6.23
N GLU A 7 13.09 16.42 -5.81
CA GLU A 7 12.34 16.29 -4.54
C GLU A 7 11.40 15.08 -4.59
N LEU A 8 11.27 14.36 -3.47
CA LEU A 8 10.29 13.28 -3.30
C LEU A 8 8.88 13.84 -3.23
N ARG A 9 7.94 13.22 -3.94
CA ARG A 9 6.59 13.74 -4.10
C ARG A 9 5.55 12.67 -3.74
N LEU A 10 4.71 13.00 -2.79
CA LEU A 10 3.56 12.20 -2.37
C LEU A 10 2.27 12.85 -2.88
N LEU A 11 1.31 12.04 -3.32
CA LEU A 11 -0.03 12.51 -3.67
C LEU A 11 -1.04 11.90 -2.70
N LEU A 12 -1.69 12.73 -1.88
CA LEU A 12 -2.83 12.32 -1.06
C LEU A 12 -4.13 12.68 -1.77
N ALA A 13 -4.93 11.68 -2.13
CA ALA A 13 -6.30 11.90 -2.58
C ALA A 13 -7.25 11.85 -1.38
N THR A 14 -8.01 12.92 -1.17
CA THR A 14 -8.94 13.07 -0.06
C THR A 14 -10.31 13.52 -0.54
N ASP A 15 -11.35 12.89 -0.01
CA ASP A 15 -12.74 13.29 -0.17
C ASP A 15 -13.31 13.93 1.11
N GLY A 16 -12.49 14.18 2.14
CA GLY A 16 -12.92 14.72 3.43
C GLY A 16 -13.59 13.70 4.37
N SER A 17 -13.71 12.43 3.97
CA SER A 17 -14.24 11.37 4.82
C SER A 17 -13.28 10.97 5.96
N ARG A 18 -13.82 10.21 6.94
CA ARG A 18 -12.98 9.60 7.99
C ARG A 18 -11.90 8.67 7.43
N GLY A 19 -12.16 7.99 6.32
CA GLY A 19 -11.18 7.13 5.66
C GLY A 19 -10.00 7.91 5.09
N SER A 20 -10.28 9.04 4.43
CA SER A 20 -9.23 9.92 3.91
C SER A 20 -8.51 10.71 5.01
N ALA A 21 -9.15 10.98 6.15
CA ALA A 21 -8.46 11.54 7.33
C ALA A 21 -7.34 10.62 7.84
N VAL A 22 -7.61 9.31 7.95
CA VAL A 22 -6.58 8.33 8.32
C VAL A 22 -5.49 8.23 7.24
N ALA A 23 -5.86 8.30 5.96
CA ALA A 23 -4.90 8.36 4.87
C ALA A 23 -3.98 9.59 4.98
N ALA A 24 -4.51 10.74 5.40
CA ALA A 24 -3.71 11.93 5.64
C ALA A 24 -2.65 11.73 6.73
N ASP A 25 -3.01 11.04 7.82
CA ASP A 25 -2.07 10.78 8.92
C ASP A 25 -0.87 9.96 8.45
N TYR A 26 -1.11 8.90 7.66
CA TYR A 26 -0.02 8.13 7.04
C TYR A 26 0.77 8.94 6.00
N ALA A 27 0.09 9.75 5.19
CA ALA A 27 0.75 10.61 4.22
C ALA A 27 1.70 11.60 4.91
N PHE A 28 1.30 12.16 6.05
CA PHE A 28 2.15 13.08 6.82
C PHE A 28 3.35 12.37 7.44
N ALA A 29 3.14 11.20 8.02
CA ALA A 29 4.24 10.43 8.61
C ALA A 29 5.27 10.00 7.56
N LEU A 30 4.81 9.51 6.41
CA LEU A 30 5.69 9.15 5.30
C LEU A 30 6.38 10.37 4.69
N ALA A 31 5.66 11.47 4.47
CA ALA A 31 6.25 12.70 3.95
C ALA A 31 7.38 13.21 4.82
N ARG A 32 7.18 13.20 6.14
CA ARG A 32 8.19 13.62 7.11
C ARG A 32 9.37 12.65 7.16
N SER A 33 9.12 11.34 7.23
CA SER A 33 10.18 10.31 7.22
C SER A 33 11.02 10.37 5.95
N TRP A 34 10.40 10.70 4.81
CA TRP A 34 11.06 10.69 3.51
C TRP A 34 11.65 12.05 3.11
N GLY A 35 11.35 13.13 3.84
CA GLY A 35 11.65 14.49 3.40
C GLY A 35 10.97 14.84 2.07
N ALA A 36 9.75 14.36 1.88
CA ALA A 36 8.98 14.52 0.64
C ALA A 36 7.99 15.70 0.73
N SER A 37 7.78 16.38 -0.40
CA SER A 37 6.65 17.29 -0.56
C SER A 37 5.34 16.52 -0.77
N LEU A 38 4.24 17.13 -0.35
CA LEU A 38 2.91 16.53 -0.36
C LEU A 38 1.94 17.35 -1.22
N SER A 39 1.37 16.72 -2.24
CA SER A 39 0.26 17.24 -3.02
C SER A 39 -1.05 16.71 -2.41
N LEU A 40 -1.88 17.62 -1.88
CA LEU A 40 -3.20 17.33 -1.35
C LEU A 40 -4.24 17.57 -2.45
N MET A 41 -4.96 16.52 -2.85
CA MET A 41 -5.93 16.59 -3.94
C MET A 41 -7.33 16.22 -3.47
N ASN A 42 -8.29 17.08 -3.75
CA ASN A 42 -9.72 16.79 -3.63
C ASN A 42 -10.36 16.80 -5.03
N VAL A 43 -11.27 15.86 -5.29
CA VAL A 43 -12.03 15.82 -6.54
C VAL A 43 -13.49 16.00 -6.24
N LEU A 44 -14.08 17.04 -6.82
CA LEU A 44 -15.49 17.33 -6.75
C LEU A 44 -16.23 16.47 -7.77
N GLU A 45 -17.06 15.56 -7.28
CA GLU A 45 -17.97 14.79 -8.12
C GLU A 45 -19.14 15.68 -8.55
N CYS A 46 -19.27 15.91 -9.85
CA CYS A 46 -20.46 16.51 -10.42
C CYS A 46 -21.46 15.40 -10.80
N PRO A 47 -22.72 15.47 -10.31
CA PRO A 47 -23.77 14.57 -10.76
C PRO A 47 -23.90 14.57 -12.30
N PRO A 48 -24.02 13.40 -12.94
CA PRO A 48 -24.25 13.33 -14.38
C PRO A 48 -25.56 14.05 -14.75
N GLY A 49 -25.51 14.91 -15.76
CA GLY A 49 -26.66 15.72 -16.21
C GLY A 49 -26.85 17.04 -15.45
N LEU A 50 -25.93 17.40 -14.54
CA LEU A 50 -25.95 18.70 -13.87
C LEU A 50 -25.57 19.82 -14.85
N ASP A 51 -26.50 20.71 -15.17
CA ASP A 51 -26.26 21.92 -15.95
C ASP A 51 -25.55 22.98 -15.08
N PRO A 52 -24.28 23.33 -15.35
CA PRO A 52 -23.53 24.31 -14.55
C PRO A 52 -24.08 25.74 -14.70
N GLN A 53 -24.90 26.02 -15.71
CA GLN A 53 -25.48 27.34 -15.93
C GLN A 53 -26.77 27.56 -15.13
N ASN A 54 -27.38 26.50 -14.59
CA ASN A 54 -28.55 26.61 -13.74
C ASN A 54 -28.17 27.27 -12.39
N PRO A 55 -28.87 28.34 -11.95
CA PRO A 55 -28.55 29.06 -10.71
C PRO A 55 -28.52 28.19 -9.44
N VAL A 56 -29.39 27.18 -9.34
CA VAL A 56 -29.41 26.25 -8.19
C VAL A 56 -28.16 25.37 -8.19
N ASN A 57 -27.74 24.91 -9.36
CA ASN A 57 -26.53 24.11 -9.52
C ASN A 57 -25.27 24.93 -9.25
N GLN A 58 -25.24 26.22 -9.62
CA GLN A 58 -24.14 27.13 -9.29
C GLN A 58 -23.98 27.30 -7.78
N LEU A 59 -25.09 27.44 -7.05
CA LEU A 59 -25.05 27.54 -5.59
C LEU A 59 -24.53 26.23 -4.96
N TYR A 60 -25.00 25.08 -5.45
CA TYR A 60 -24.52 23.77 -5.01
C TYR A 60 -23.02 23.58 -5.26
N LEU A 61 -22.53 23.87 -6.47
CA LEU A 61 -21.11 23.77 -6.81
C LEU A 61 -20.25 24.74 -5.99
N THR A 62 -20.74 25.96 -5.73
CA THR A 62 -20.06 26.95 -4.89
C THR A 62 -19.88 26.42 -3.46
N GLU A 63 -20.92 25.79 -2.91
CA GLU A 63 -20.86 25.21 -1.57
C GLU A 63 -19.90 24.01 -1.51
N LEU A 64 -19.92 23.13 -2.52
CA LEU A 64 -18.95 22.03 -2.64
C LEU A 64 -17.50 22.54 -2.70
N MET A 65 -17.24 23.56 -3.53
CA MET A 65 -15.91 24.18 -3.62
C MET A 65 -15.47 24.80 -2.29
N LYS A 66 -16.37 25.50 -1.59
CA LYS A 66 -16.08 26.10 -0.29
C LYS A 66 -15.74 25.04 0.76
N GLN A 67 -16.50 23.95 0.81
CA GLN A 67 -16.24 22.82 1.71
C GLN A 67 -14.88 22.18 1.42
N ALA A 68 -14.60 21.82 0.16
CA ALA A 68 -13.32 21.23 -0.23
C ALA A 68 -12.14 22.16 0.07
N THR A 69 -12.29 23.47 -0.14
CA THR A 69 -11.25 24.47 0.18
C THR A 69 -10.97 24.51 1.68
N SER A 70 -12.01 24.49 2.51
CA SER A 70 -11.89 24.48 3.97
C SER A 70 -11.23 23.19 4.49
N GLU A 71 -11.64 22.04 3.96
CA GLU A 71 -11.06 20.73 4.27
C GLU A 71 -9.57 20.70 3.92
N LEU A 72 -9.19 21.14 2.71
CA LEU A 72 -7.80 21.21 2.26
C LEU A 72 -6.98 22.22 3.06
N ALA A 73 -7.54 23.36 3.44
CA ALA A 73 -6.86 24.34 4.28
C ALA A 73 -6.53 23.75 5.67
N THR A 74 -7.45 22.99 6.25
CA THR A 74 -7.24 22.29 7.52
C THR A 74 -6.13 21.23 7.40
N LEU A 75 -6.14 20.42 6.35
CA LEU A 75 -5.09 19.43 6.10
C LEU A 75 -3.73 20.08 5.82
N LYS A 76 -3.71 21.17 5.06
CA LYS A 76 -2.50 21.94 4.79
C LYS A 76 -1.89 22.49 6.08
N ALA A 77 -2.68 23.09 6.96
CA ALA A 77 -2.21 23.57 8.26
C ALA A 77 -1.58 22.44 9.07
N ARG A 78 -2.27 21.29 9.20
CA ARG A 78 -1.76 20.12 9.93
C ARG A 78 -0.43 19.58 9.37
N ALA A 79 -0.23 19.64 8.06
CA ALA A 79 0.99 19.21 7.40
C ALA A 79 2.13 20.23 7.54
N VAL A 80 1.83 21.52 7.43
CA VAL A 80 2.80 22.61 7.65
C VAL A 80 3.28 22.63 9.11
N ASP A 81 2.40 22.39 10.08
CA ASP A 81 2.77 22.24 11.50
C ASP A 81 3.76 21.09 11.75
N ARG A 82 3.83 20.14 10.81
CA ARG A 82 4.77 19.01 10.82
C ARG A 82 6.03 19.26 9.97
N GLY A 83 6.19 20.47 9.43
CA GLY A 83 7.33 20.86 8.59
C GLY A 83 7.30 20.30 7.17
N ILE A 84 6.12 19.93 6.66
CA ILE A 84 5.98 19.34 5.32
C ILE A 84 5.66 20.45 4.30
N SER A 85 6.34 20.42 3.15
CA SER A 85 6.01 21.28 2.00
C SER A 85 4.73 20.79 1.34
N VAL A 86 3.72 21.65 1.20
CA VAL A 86 2.37 21.25 0.79
C VAL A 86 1.85 22.10 -0.36
N HIS A 87 1.40 21.41 -1.41
CA HIS A 87 0.60 21.96 -2.49
C HIS A 87 -0.84 21.44 -2.39
N THR A 88 -1.84 22.25 -2.73
CA THR A 88 -3.27 21.88 -2.68
C THR A 88 -3.89 21.99 -4.05
N ARG A 89 -4.71 21.00 -4.44
CA ARG A 89 -5.40 20.94 -5.73
C ARG A 89 -6.86 20.54 -5.54
N ILE A 90 -7.75 21.25 -6.22
CA ILE A 90 -9.15 20.84 -6.39
C ILE A 90 -9.37 20.58 -7.87
N ALA A 91 -9.88 19.41 -8.21
CA ALA A 91 -10.31 19.04 -9.56
C ALA A 91 -11.82 18.75 -9.56
N THR A 92 -12.42 18.72 -10.74
CA THR A 92 -13.84 18.40 -10.92
C THR A 92 -13.96 17.30 -11.95
N GLY A 93 -14.62 16.20 -11.61
CA GLY A 93 -14.74 15.04 -12.50
C GLY A 93 -14.90 13.72 -11.75
N ILE A 94 -14.50 12.63 -12.39
CA ILE A 94 -14.51 11.29 -11.78
C ILE A 94 -13.23 11.16 -10.92
N PRO A 95 -13.33 10.94 -9.59
CA PRO A 95 -12.17 11.01 -8.69
C PRO A 95 -11.00 10.12 -9.09
N SER A 96 -11.28 8.88 -9.50
CA SER A 96 -10.22 7.97 -9.93
C SER A 96 -9.53 8.43 -11.21
N GLU A 97 -10.25 9.03 -12.15
CA GLU A 97 -9.67 9.50 -13.42
C GLU A 97 -8.81 10.74 -13.19
N GLU A 98 -9.33 11.70 -12.42
CA GLU A 98 -8.59 12.92 -12.07
C GLU A 98 -7.32 12.62 -11.27
N VAL A 99 -7.39 11.71 -10.28
CA VAL A 99 -6.21 11.32 -9.50
C VAL A 99 -5.17 10.63 -10.38
N LEU A 100 -5.59 9.75 -11.30
CA LEU A 100 -4.67 9.06 -12.22
C LEU A 100 -4.07 10.02 -13.26
N ALA A 101 -4.84 11.00 -13.73
CA ALA A 101 -4.37 12.03 -14.64
C ALA A 101 -3.29 12.89 -13.97
N VAL A 102 -3.52 13.33 -12.73
CA VAL A 102 -2.52 14.06 -11.93
C VAL A 102 -1.30 13.18 -11.65
N ALA A 103 -1.50 11.90 -11.30
CA ALA A 103 -0.38 10.98 -11.08
C ALA A 103 0.48 10.79 -12.34
N THR A 104 -0.12 10.82 -13.53
CA THR A 104 0.61 10.73 -14.81
C THR A 104 1.35 12.03 -15.12
N ALA A 105 0.75 13.19 -14.81
CA ALA A 105 1.33 14.49 -15.11
C ALA A 105 2.43 14.92 -14.13
N GLU A 106 2.23 14.69 -12.84
CA GLU A 106 3.12 15.15 -11.76
C GLU A 106 4.13 14.07 -11.34
N ASP A 107 3.91 12.81 -11.74
CA ASP A 107 4.80 11.67 -11.50
C ASP A 107 5.17 11.47 -10.00
N PRO A 108 4.19 11.33 -9.08
CA PRO A 108 4.48 11.13 -7.66
C PRO A 108 5.18 9.78 -7.42
N ASP A 109 5.97 9.71 -6.36
CA ASP A 109 6.67 8.50 -5.92
C ASP A 109 5.73 7.51 -5.20
N LEU A 110 4.65 8.01 -4.61
CA LEU A 110 3.63 7.23 -3.89
C LEU A 110 2.31 8.01 -3.85
N ILE A 111 1.20 7.30 -4.11
CA ILE A 111 -0.16 7.80 -3.87
C ILE A 111 -0.68 7.24 -2.54
N VAL A 112 -1.33 8.07 -1.74
CA VAL A 112 -1.99 7.68 -0.50
C VAL A 112 -3.49 7.91 -0.64
N VAL A 113 -4.29 6.88 -0.35
CA VAL A 113 -5.76 6.93 -0.43
C VAL A 113 -6.42 6.28 0.78
N GLY A 114 -7.59 6.77 1.15
CA GLY A 114 -8.48 6.09 2.10
C GLY A 114 -9.26 4.97 1.43
N THR A 115 -9.50 3.86 2.13
CA THR A 115 -10.29 2.72 1.59
C THR A 115 -11.80 2.84 1.79
N LYS A 116 -12.26 3.86 2.53
CA LYS A 116 -13.68 4.20 2.70
C LYS A 116 -13.88 5.68 2.41
N GLY A 117 -14.88 6.01 1.59
CA GLY A 117 -15.25 7.39 1.25
C GLY A 117 -16.57 7.84 1.90
N LYS A 118 -17.05 9.03 1.51
CA LYS A 118 -18.27 9.69 2.03
C LYS A 118 -19.55 8.84 1.95
N THR A 119 -19.69 7.95 0.97
CA THR A 119 -20.90 7.13 0.77
C THR A 119 -21.04 5.97 1.75
N GLY A 120 -19.97 5.59 2.46
CA GLY A 120 -20.04 4.82 3.71
C GLY A 120 -20.89 3.55 3.73
N LEU A 121 -21.02 2.81 2.62
CA LEU A 121 -21.80 1.56 2.59
C LEU A 121 -21.22 0.54 3.57
N ALA A 122 -22.00 0.16 4.59
CA ALA A 122 -21.56 -0.72 5.68
C ALA A 122 -21.00 -2.07 5.21
N HIS A 123 -21.40 -2.52 4.01
CA HIS A 123 -20.99 -3.79 3.40
C HIS A 123 -19.89 -3.68 2.33
N VAL A 124 -19.46 -2.47 1.95
CA VAL A 124 -18.39 -2.29 0.96
C VAL A 124 -17.04 -2.28 1.68
N LEU A 125 -16.25 -3.34 1.44
CA LEU A 125 -14.97 -3.57 2.11
C LEU A 125 -13.82 -2.69 1.58
N LEU A 126 -13.92 -2.18 0.34
CA LEU A 126 -12.98 -1.28 -0.31
C LEU A 126 -13.75 -0.38 -1.29
N GLY A 127 -13.59 0.95 -1.19
CA GLY A 127 -14.26 1.91 -2.06
C GLY A 127 -13.86 1.78 -3.53
N SER A 128 -14.82 1.96 -4.44
CA SER A 128 -14.64 1.84 -5.90
C SER A 128 -13.55 2.78 -6.45
N THR A 129 -13.44 3.99 -5.89
CA THR A 129 -12.40 4.97 -6.24
C THR A 129 -11.01 4.45 -5.88
N ALA A 130 -10.81 3.98 -4.65
CA ALA A 130 -9.52 3.45 -4.19
C ALA A 130 -9.10 2.23 -5.03
N GLU A 131 -10.02 1.32 -5.33
CA GLU A 131 -9.74 0.16 -6.18
C GLU A 131 -9.29 0.56 -7.58
N ARG A 132 -9.98 1.52 -8.22
CA ARG A 132 -9.60 2.03 -9.55
C ARG A 132 -8.23 2.70 -9.55
N ILE A 133 -7.93 3.50 -8.52
CA ILE A 133 -6.61 4.14 -8.37
C ILE A 133 -5.52 3.09 -8.23
N ILE A 134 -5.68 2.10 -7.35
CA ILE A 134 -4.69 1.01 -7.16
C ILE A 134 -4.46 0.23 -8.45
N ARG A 135 -5.53 0.03 -9.25
CA ARG A 135 -5.43 -0.68 -10.53
C ARG A 135 -4.73 0.16 -11.60
N GLY A 136 -4.92 1.48 -11.63
CA GLY A 136 -4.44 2.36 -12.70
C GLY A 136 -3.15 3.13 -12.41
N ALA A 137 -2.69 3.19 -11.16
CA ALA A 137 -1.62 4.09 -10.77
C ALA A 137 -0.26 3.74 -11.42
N PRO A 138 0.51 4.75 -11.87
CA PRO A 138 1.85 4.55 -12.43
C PRO A 138 2.94 4.36 -11.35
N CYS A 139 2.56 4.40 -10.07
CA CYS A 139 3.44 4.31 -8.92
C CYS A 139 2.78 3.46 -7.81
N PRO A 140 3.51 3.10 -6.74
CA PRO A 140 2.93 2.41 -5.60
C PRO A 140 1.78 3.20 -4.96
N VAL A 141 0.84 2.47 -4.34
CA VAL A 141 -0.34 3.06 -3.69
C VAL A 141 -0.49 2.53 -2.28
N LEU A 142 -0.46 3.43 -1.30
CA LEU A 142 -0.80 3.13 0.09
C LEU A 142 -2.31 3.30 0.29
N ALA A 143 -2.96 2.20 0.62
CA ALA A 143 -4.36 2.17 0.96
C ALA A 143 -4.52 2.14 2.49
N ALA A 144 -4.85 3.30 3.05
CA ALA A 144 -5.08 3.45 4.48
C ALA A 144 -6.53 3.10 4.84
N ARG A 145 -6.68 2.26 5.86
CA ARG A 145 -8.00 1.87 6.37
C ARG A 145 -8.32 2.62 7.65
N ALA A 146 -9.46 3.32 7.66
CA ALA A 146 -10.08 3.74 8.91
C ALA A 146 -10.63 2.51 9.62
N GLN A 147 -9.89 1.98 10.59
CA GLN A 147 -10.45 1.00 11.51
C GLN A 147 -11.39 1.68 12.52
N PRO A 148 -12.43 1.00 13.00
CA PRO A 148 -12.58 0.77 14.43
C PRO A 148 -11.64 -0.39 14.80
N TYR A 149 -10.58 -0.09 15.55
CA TYR A 149 -9.78 -1.13 16.18
C TYR A 149 -10.72 -1.84 17.16
N GLY A 150 -11.07 -3.10 16.92
CA GLY A 150 -11.85 -3.98 17.80
C GLY A 150 -12.96 -3.32 18.63
N GLU A 151 -14.23 -3.58 18.28
CA GLU A 151 -15.23 -3.68 19.34
C GLU A 151 -14.73 -4.76 20.33
N GLY A 152 -14.22 -4.33 21.48
CA GLY A 152 -13.92 -5.21 22.61
C GLY A 152 -12.47 -5.57 22.91
N GLN A 153 -11.45 -4.78 22.54
CA GLN A 153 -10.15 -4.92 23.22
C GLN A 153 -9.61 -3.57 23.69
N ALA A 154 -9.47 -3.49 25.02
CA ALA A 154 -9.04 -2.33 25.79
C ALA A 154 -7.82 -1.63 25.17
N VAL A 155 -7.85 -0.30 25.25
CA VAL A 155 -6.76 0.63 24.97
C VAL A 155 -5.63 0.38 25.98
N GLY A 156 -4.89 -0.70 25.78
CA GLY A 156 -3.60 -0.94 26.41
C GLY A 156 -2.51 -0.40 25.51
N ASN A 157 -1.99 0.79 25.83
CA ASN A 157 -0.66 1.30 25.42
C ASN A 157 -0.23 1.10 23.94
N ARG A 158 -1.14 1.19 22.96
CA ARG A 158 -0.77 1.07 21.55
C ARG A 158 -0.12 2.36 21.05
N ARG A 159 1.07 2.23 20.47
CA ARG A 159 1.85 3.29 19.80
C ARG A 159 1.06 3.93 18.65
N ASP A 160 1.40 5.17 18.30
CA ASP A 160 0.87 5.89 17.14
C ASP A 160 0.96 4.99 15.89
N PRO A 161 -0.16 4.62 15.24
CA PRO A 161 -0.16 3.67 14.13
C PRO A 161 0.55 4.20 12.87
N THR A 162 0.85 5.50 12.83
CA THR A 162 1.62 6.11 11.75
C THR A 162 3.13 5.96 11.93
N HIS A 163 3.57 5.54 13.12
CA HIS A 163 4.96 5.15 13.39
C HIS A 163 5.17 3.71 12.93
N LEU A 164 5.74 3.54 11.73
CA LEU A 164 5.98 2.23 11.14
C LEU A 164 7.18 1.58 11.82
N GLU A 165 6.95 0.53 12.60
CA GLU A 165 8.02 -0.24 13.25
C GLU A 165 8.12 -1.66 12.68
N ARG A 166 6.98 -2.23 12.26
CA ARG A 166 6.91 -3.60 11.74
C ARG A 166 6.17 -3.66 10.42
N ILE A 167 6.88 -4.11 9.39
CA ILE A 167 6.34 -4.28 8.06
C ILE A 167 6.28 -5.77 7.72
N LEU A 168 5.09 -6.26 7.38
CA LEU A 168 4.88 -7.62 6.90
C LEU A 168 4.92 -7.64 5.37
N VAL A 169 5.73 -8.55 4.81
CA VAL A 169 5.89 -8.69 3.35
C VAL A 169 5.56 -10.11 2.93
N PRO A 170 4.37 -10.38 2.35
CA PRO A 170 4.08 -11.66 1.73
C PRO A 170 4.96 -11.89 0.49
N VAL A 171 5.69 -13.01 0.45
CA VAL A 171 6.62 -13.35 -0.64
C VAL A 171 6.23 -14.68 -1.26
N ASP A 172 5.99 -14.70 -2.57
CA ASP A 172 5.75 -15.93 -3.36
C ASP A 172 6.87 -16.22 -4.37
N PHE A 173 7.95 -15.43 -4.31
CA PHE A 173 9.12 -15.44 -5.18
C PHE A 173 8.83 -15.12 -6.66
N SER A 174 7.66 -14.55 -6.97
CA SER A 174 7.42 -13.87 -8.24
C SER A 174 8.19 -12.54 -8.28
N ASP A 175 8.47 -12.03 -9.49
CA ASP A 175 9.16 -10.76 -9.67
C ASP A 175 8.39 -9.61 -8.98
N CYS A 176 7.05 -9.60 -9.08
CA CYS A 176 6.20 -8.63 -8.37
C CYS A 176 6.34 -8.70 -6.84
N SER A 177 6.50 -9.90 -6.26
CA SER A 177 6.71 -10.03 -4.81
C SER A 177 8.11 -9.60 -4.38
N LEU A 178 9.13 -9.80 -5.22
CA LEU A 178 10.50 -9.36 -4.95
C LEU A 178 10.64 -7.85 -5.11
N ASP A 179 9.96 -7.26 -6.08
CA ASP A 179 9.86 -5.80 -6.24
C ASP A 179 9.12 -5.15 -5.07
N ALA A 180 8.06 -5.80 -4.56
CA ALA A 180 7.38 -5.36 -3.35
C ALA A 180 8.29 -5.46 -2.12
N LEU A 181 9.10 -6.51 -2.01
CA LEU A 181 10.11 -6.65 -0.96
C LEU A 181 11.20 -5.58 -1.05
N GLU A 182 11.67 -5.27 -2.26
CA GLU A 182 12.66 -4.20 -2.46
C GLU A 182 12.07 -2.84 -2.06
N TYR A 183 10.83 -2.56 -2.45
CA TYR A 183 10.17 -1.33 -2.04
C TYR A 183 9.92 -1.32 -0.51
N ALA A 184 9.58 -2.45 0.10
CA ALA A 184 9.49 -2.57 1.56
C ALA A 184 10.81 -2.29 2.26
N ALA A 185 11.95 -2.73 1.69
CA ALA A 185 13.28 -2.40 2.18
C ALA A 185 13.56 -0.90 2.16
N LEU A 186 13.17 -0.20 1.09
CA LEU A 186 13.24 1.26 1.02
C LEU A 186 12.39 1.93 2.12
N VAL A 187 11.15 1.46 2.33
CA VAL A 187 10.28 2.00 3.39
C VAL A 187 10.89 1.74 4.76
N ALA A 188 11.41 0.54 5.01
CA ALA A 188 12.04 0.14 6.27
C ALA A 188 13.29 0.99 6.58
N GLN A 189 14.17 1.21 5.61
CA GLN A 189 15.36 2.06 5.81
C GLN A 189 15.00 3.49 6.22
N ARG A 190 13.93 4.06 5.66
CA ARG A 190 13.52 5.44 5.96
C ARG A 190 12.72 5.59 7.24
N SER A 191 12.04 4.53 7.66
CA SER A 191 11.23 4.51 8.89
C SER A 191 11.95 3.89 10.09
N GLY A 192 13.06 3.19 9.87
CA GLY A 192 13.70 2.36 10.90
C GLY A 192 12.93 1.08 11.24
N ALA A 193 11.98 0.68 10.39
CA ALA A 193 11.15 -0.49 10.63
C ALA A 193 11.89 -1.83 10.40
N SER A 194 11.46 -2.87 11.09
CA SER A 194 11.85 -4.25 10.80
C SER A 194 10.95 -4.91 9.76
N LEU A 195 11.50 -5.83 8.98
CA LEU A 195 10.76 -6.61 7.98
C LEU A 195 10.50 -8.04 8.46
N THR A 196 9.25 -8.49 8.35
CA THR A 196 8.90 -9.91 8.49
C THR A 196 8.47 -10.43 7.12
N LEU A 197 9.25 -11.32 6.52
CA LEU A 197 8.92 -11.97 5.25
C LEU A 197 8.00 -13.16 5.53
N LEU A 198 6.82 -13.20 4.91
CA LEU A 198 5.88 -14.29 5.08
C LEU A 198 5.74 -15.10 3.79
N HIS A 199 6.03 -16.40 3.87
CA HIS A 199 5.72 -17.33 2.80
C HIS A 199 4.62 -18.30 3.24
N VAL A 200 3.61 -18.48 2.39
CA VAL A 200 2.50 -19.40 2.65
C VAL A 200 2.59 -20.61 1.74
N LEU A 201 2.75 -21.79 2.35
CA LEU A 201 2.68 -23.08 1.68
C LEU A 201 1.21 -23.48 1.51
N GLU A 202 0.72 -23.31 0.29
CA GLU A 202 -0.63 -23.70 -0.09
C GLU A 202 -0.83 -25.22 0.08
N PRO A 203 -2.00 -25.67 0.54
CA PRO A 203 -2.33 -27.09 0.52
C PRO A 203 -2.36 -27.57 -0.94
N ILE A 204 -1.60 -28.61 -1.26
CA ILE A 204 -1.71 -29.30 -2.55
C ILE A 204 -3.11 -29.92 -2.57
N SER A 205 -3.98 -29.50 -3.51
CA SER A 205 -5.30 -30.09 -3.67
C SER A 205 -5.16 -31.61 -3.76
N TYR A 206 -5.84 -32.30 -2.85
CA TYR A 206 -5.84 -33.74 -2.73
C TYR A 206 -6.46 -34.38 -3.98
N GLY A 207 -5.63 -34.82 -4.92
CA GLY A 207 -5.87 -36.16 -5.47
C GLY A 207 -5.70 -37.15 -4.32
N LEU A 208 -6.55 -38.16 -4.21
CA LEU A 208 -6.65 -39.12 -3.10
C LEU A 208 -5.40 -40.01 -2.88
N ASP A 209 -4.23 -39.63 -3.40
CA ASP A 209 -2.99 -40.39 -3.31
C ASP A 209 -2.11 -39.90 -2.15
N PHE A 210 -2.39 -40.41 -0.95
CA PHE A 210 -1.58 -40.23 0.27
C PHE A 210 -0.28 -41.07 0.26
N THR A 211 0.42 -41.14 -0.87
CA THR A 211 1.64 -41.95 -0.99
C THR A 211 2.85 -41.23 -0.38
N PHE A 212 3.75 -41.98 0.29
CA PHE A 212 5.05 -41.52 0.83
C PHE A 212 5.83 -40.50 -0.05
N PRO A 213 5.87 -40.61 -1.39
CA PRO A 213 6.53 -39.60 -2.25
C PRO A 213 6.00 -38.17 -2.11
N HIS A 214 4.75 -37.96 -1.69
CA HIS A 214 4.22 -36.61 -1.47
C HIS A 214 4.80 -35.92 -0.23
N ARG A 215 5.19 -36.68 0.82
CA ARG A 215 5.79 -36.10 2.03
C ARG A 215 7.21 -35.61 1.79
N ALA A 216 8.06 -36.45 1.19
CA ALA A 216 9.44 -36.08 0.84
C ALA A 216 9.47 -34.88 -0.13
N LYS A 217 8.55 -34.84 -1.11
CA LYS A 217 8.40 -33.70 -2.02
C LYS A 217 8.00 -32.41 -1.28
N ARG A 218 7.07 -32.47 -0.32
CA ARG A 218 6.67 -31.31 0.50
C ARG A 218 7.79 -30.81 1.41
N GLU A 219 8.53 -31.72 2.04
CA GLU A 219 9.68 -31.39 2.88
C GLU A 219 10.80 -30.74 2.04
N SER A 220 11.06 -31.26 0.84
CA SER A 220 12.00 -30.67 -0.12
C SER A 220 11.59 -29.27 -0.58
N ILE A 221 10.32 -29.06 -0.97
CA ILE A 221 9.80 -27.74 -1.34
C ILE A 221 9.92 -26.75 -0.17
N LYS A 222 9.56 -27.19 1.04
CA LYS A 222 9.69 -26.35 2.24
C LYS A 222 11.15 -25.99 2.52
N ALA A 223 12.07 -26.94 2.39
CA ALA A 223 13.50 -26.71 2.59
C ALA A 223 14.07 -25.72 1.56
N ASP A 224 13.72 -25.88 0.29
CA ASP A 224 14.09 -24.94 -0.78
C ASP A 224 13.59 -23.52 -0.49
N HIS A 225 12.30 -23.36 -0.18
CA HIS A 225 11.72 -22.06 0.10
C HIS A 225 12.30 -21.43 1.37
N THR A 226 12.62 -22.23 2.39
CA THR A 226 13.30 -21.77 3.60
C THR A 226 14.71 -21.26 3.28
N LYS A 227 15.47 -21.98 2.44
CA LYS A 227 16.79 -21.55 1.98
C LYS A 227 16.70 -20.22 1.21
N ARG A 228 15.73 -20.09 0.30
CA ARG A 228 15.51 -18.85 -0.46
C ARG A 228 15.15 -17.68 0.45
N LEU A 229 14.25 -17.85 1.42
CA LEU A 229 13.93 -16.82 2.41
C LEU A 229 15.13 -16.42 3.26
N SER A 230 15.94 -17.40 3.69
CA SER A 230 17.16 -17.14 4.46
C SER A 230 18.16 -16.30 3.66
N ASN A 231 18.28 -16.53 2.34
CA ASN A 231 19.12 -15.70 1.48
C ASN A 231 18.58 -14.27 1.36
N LEU A 232 17.26 -14.10 1.21
CA LEU A 232 16.61 -12.78 1.17
C LEU A 232 16.84 -12.00 2.47
N VAL A 233 16.63 -12.64 3.62
CA VAL A 233 16.90 -12.05 4.94
C VAL A 233 18.38 -11.70 5.10
N SER A 234 19.30 -12.58 4.69
CA SER A 234 20.73 -12.30 4.74
C SER A 234 21.12 -11.06 3.93
N ALA A 235 20.55 -10.89 2.74
CA ALA A 235 20.77 -9.70 1.91
C ALA A 235 20.25 -8.42 2.59
N LEU A 236 19.05 -8.48 3.17
CA LEU A 236 18.44 -7.36 3.90
C LEU A 236 19.22 -6.98 5.16
N VAL A 237 19.66 -7.96 5.96
CA VAL A 237 20.50 -7.75 7.14
C VAL A 237 21.84 -7.15 6.75
N SER A 238 22.45 -7.61 5.65
CA SER A 238 23.71 -7.05 5.13
C SER A 238 23.55 -5.59 4.69
N ALA A 239 22.34 -5.17 4.31
CA ALA A 239 21.99 -3.78 4.03
C ALA A 239 21.55 -2.99 5.27
N GLY A 240 21.71 -3.54 6.48
CA GLY A 240 21.38 -2.89 7.75
C GLY A 240 19.90 -2.93 8.14
N ILE A 241 19.09 -3.78 7.50
CA ILE A 241 17.65 -3.89 7.77
C ILE A 241 17.39 -5.09 8.68
N SER A 242 16.86 -4.84 9.88
CA SER A 242 16.41 -5.91 10.78
C SER A 242 15.30 -6.71 10.10
N SER A 243 15.56 -7.97 9.81
CA SER A 243 14.62 -8.80 9.08
C SER A 243 14.61 -10.25 9.56
N GLU A 244 13.43 -10.85 9.49
CA GLU A 244 13.18 -12.25 9.79
C GLU A 244 12.19 -12.84 8.78
N PHE A 245 11.97 -14.16 8.81
CA PHE A 245 10.97 -14.80 7.95
C PHE A 245 10.10 -15.80 8.71
N LEU A 246 8.88 -15.97 8.22
CA LEU A 246 7.88 -16.93 8.68
C LEU A 246 7.40 -17.78 7.52
N VAL A 247 7.29 -19.10 7.76
CA VAL A 247 6.69 -20.04 6.81
C VAL A 247 5.43 -20.62 7.44
N LEU A 248 4.27 -20.26 6.88
CA LEU A 248 2.97 -20.78 7.32
C LEU A 248 2.40 -21.75 6.29
N GLY A 249 1.58 -22.69 6.74
CA GLY A 249 0.78 -23.54 5.86
C GLY A 249 -0.68 -23.10 5.89
N GLY A 250 -1.36 -23.12 4.74
CA GLY A 250 -2.78 -22.79 4.68
C GLY A 250 -3.15 -21.96 3.45
N LEU A 251 -4.31 -21.31 3.52
CA LEU A 251 -4.74 -20.38 2.48
C LEU A 251 -3.95 -19.06 2.59
N PRO A 252 -3.41 -18.51 1.48
CA PRO A 252 -2.55 -17.33 1.52
C PRO A 252 -3.19 -16.12 2.20
N THR A 253 -4.41 -15.76 1.79
CA THR A 253 -5.15 -14.62 2.35
C THR A 253 -5.30 -14.74 3.86
N ASP A 254 -5.78 -15.87 4.36
CA ASP A 254 -6.08 -16.04 5.78
C ASP A 254 -4.78 -16.06 6.59
N SER A 255 -3.74 -16.72 6.08
CA SER A 255 -2.42 -16.77 6.72
C SER A 255 -1.77 -15.39 6.82
N ILE A 256 -1.88 -14.55 5.78
CA ILE A 256 -1.37 -13.18 5.78
C ILE A 256 -2.11 -12.33 6.82
N LEU A 257 -3.44 -12.38 6.82
CA LEU A 257 -4.26 -11.61 7.74
C LEU A 257 -4.07 -12.05 9.20
N ASP A 258 -3.92 -13.35 9.45
CA ASP A 258 -3.62 -13.90 10.77
C ASP A 258 -2.23 -13.49 11.25
N ALA A 259 -1.21 -13.56 10.39
CA ALA A 259 0.13 -13.14 10.73
C ALA A 259 0.16 -11.65 11.12
N ALA A 260 -0.46 -10.79 10.30
CA ALA A 260 -0.56 -9.35 10.57
C ALA A 260 -1.30 -9.01 11.87
N ARG A 261 -2.17 -9.90 12.37
CA ARG A 261 -2.85 -9.74 13.66
C ARG A 261 -2.04 -10.29 14.84
N LYS A 262 -1.52 -11.51 14.71
CA LYS A 262 -0.79 -12.22 15.78
C LYS A 262 0.56 -11.58 16.08
N GLN A 263 1.22 -11.08 15.05
CA GLN A 263 2.37 -10.19 15.14
C GLN A 263 1.91 -8.85 14.55
N PRO A 264 1.39 -7.91 15.38
CA PRO A 264 0.71 -6.72 14.87
C PRO A 264 1.59 -5.93 13.91
N ALA A 265 1.33 -6.06 12.61
CA ALA A 265 2.05 -5.32 11.59
C ALA A 265 1.45 -3.91 11.46
N ASP A 266 2.31 -2.90 11.35
CA ASP A 266 1.89 -1.52 11.14
C ASP A 266 1.60 -1.26 9.65
N LEU A 267 2.22 -2.06 8.77
CA LEU A 267 2.04 -2.01 7.32
C LEU A 267 2.19 -3.40 6.70
N VAL A 268 1.33 -3.74 5.74
CA VAL A 268 1.55 -4.85 4.82
C VAL A 268 2.03 -4.29 3.48
N VAL A 269 3.17 -4.76 2.96
CA VAL A 269 3.66 -4.39 1.63
C VAL A 269 3.55 -5.60 0.72
N MET A 270 2.86 -5.47 -0.40
CA MET A 270 2.66 -6.59 -1.31
C MET A 270 2.62 -6.19 -2.78
N GLY A 271 3.03 -7.14 -3.63
CA GLY A 271 2.83 -7.05 -5.06
C GLY A 271 1.34 -7.07 -5.41
N THR A 272 0.97 -6.47 -6.55
CA THR A 272 -0.40 -6.54 -7.06
C THR A 272 -0.73 -7.86 -7.76
N HIS A 273 0.29 -8.63 -8.11
CA HIS A 273 0.19 -9.92 -8.80
C HIS A 273 1.16 -10.92 -8.15
N GLY A 274 0.96 -12.21 -8.42
CA GLY A 274 1.83 -13.29 -7.94
C GLY A 274 2.17 -14.28 -9.06
N ARG A 275 2.44 -15.53 -8.70
CA ARG A 275 2.88 -16.61 -9.61
C ARG A 275 1.98 -16.88 -10.83
N SER A 276 0.69 -16.57 -10.77
CA SER A 276 -0.28 -16.87 -11.84
C SER A 276 -0.36 -15.82 -12.96
N GLY A 277 0.55 -14.84 -12.97
CA GLY A 277 0.57 -13.64 -13.82
C GLY A 277 -0.11 -13.77 -15.19
N LEU A 278 -1.31 -13.21 -15.30
CA LEU A 278 -1.92 -12.81 -16.57
C LEU A 278 -1.72 -11.30 -16.74
N SER A 279 -1.13 -10.95 -17.89
CA SER A 279 -0.84 -9.63 -18.46
C SER A 279 -1.52 -8.41 -17.81
N HIS A 280 -0.69 -7.41 -17.44
CA HIS A 280 -0.91 -5.95 -17.33
C HIS A 280 -2.27 -5.36 -16.85
N ALA A 281 -3.24 -6.14 -16.37
CA ALA A 281 -4.62 -5.67 -16.14
C ALA A 281 -5.34 -6.32 -14.93
N LEU A 282 -4.87 -7.45 -14.40
CA LEU A 282 -5.64 -8.24 -13.42
C LEU A 282 -5.05 -8.18 -12.01
N PHE A 283 -5.62 -7.28 -11.19
CA PHE A 283 -5.43 -7.25 -9.74
C PHE A 283 -5.58 -8.65 -9.13
N GLY A 284 -4.52 -9.18 -8.49
CA GLY A 284 -4.48 -10.55 -7.99
C GLY A 284 -5.50 -10.81 -6.88
N SER A 285 -6.13 -11.98 -6.87
CA SER A 285 -7.19 -12.34 -5.91
C SER A 285 -6.75 -12.29 -4.44
N ILE A 286 -5.49 -12.67 -4.16
CA ILE A 286 -4.90 -12.60 -2.82
C ILE A 286 -4.69 -11.14 -2.41
N ALA A 287 -4.09 -10.33 -3.30
CA ALA A 287 -3.90 -8.89 -3.09
C ALA A 287 -5.20 -8.16 -2.80
N GLU A 288 -6.23 -8.42 -3.61
CA GLU A 288 -7.55 -7.86 -3.40
C GLU A 288 -8.15 -8.29 -2.05
N SER A 289 -8.06 -9.58 -1.73
CA SER A 289 -8.63 -10.11 -0.50
C SER A 289 -7.94 -9.54 0.75
N VAL A 290 -6.61 -9.41 0.72
CA VAL A 290 -5.83 -8.80 1.80
C VAL A 290 -6.19 -7.32 1.92
N LEU A 291 -6.23 -6.57 0.82
CA LEU A 291 -6.61 -5.16 0.81
C LEU A 291 -8.01 -4.92 1.41
N ARG A 292 -8.99 -5.77 1.07
CA ARG A 292 -10.37 -5.69 1.58
C ARG A 292 -10.50 -6.09 3.05
N LYS A 293 -9.65 -6.98 3.57
CA LYS A 293 -9.81 -7.60 4.91
C LYS A 293 -8.73 -7.19 5.92
N SER A 294 -7.64 -6.56 5.50
CA SER A 294 -6.52 -6.19 6.37
C SER A 294 -6.96 -5.21 7.46
N SER A 295 -6.38 -5.41 8.65
CA SER A 295 -6.53 -4.52 9.79
C SER A 295 -5.62 -3.30 9.71
N CYS A 296 -4.42 -3.44 9.16
CA CYS A 296 -3.48 -2.34 8.96
C CYS A 296 -3.50 -1.86 7.49
N PRO A 297 -2.92 -0.69 7.19
CA PRO A 297 -2.73 -0.23 5.82
C PRO A 297 -2.02 -1.27 4.95
N VAL A 298 -2.32 -1.21 3.66
CA VAL A 298 -1.67 -2.07 2.66
C VAL A 298 -1.03 -1.19 1.59
N LEU A 299 0.28 -1.35 1.40
CA LEU A 299 1.04 -0.71 0.33
C LEU A 299 1.13 -1.66 -0.86
N MET A 300 0.45 -1.28 -1.94
CA MET A 300 0.40 -2.06 -3.17
C MET A 300 1.51 -1.60 -4.12
N VAL A 301 2.41 -2.52 -4.47
CA VAL A 301 3.54 -2.26 -5.35
C VAL A 301 3.24 -2.93 -6.71
N ARG A 302 2.96 -2.10 -7.71
CA ARG A 302 2.76 -2.54 -9.10
C ARG A 302 3.91 -2.09 -10.00
N SER A 303 4.19 -0.80 -9.96
CA SER A 303 5.29 -0.16 -10.66
C SER A 303 6.19 0.42 -9.60
N PRO A 304 7.21 -0.32 -9.10
CA PRO A 304 8.09 0.20 -8.08
C PRO A 304 8.81 1.44 -8.64
N LYS A 305 8.86 2.50 -7.84
CA LYS A 305 9.58 3.73 -8.20
C LYS A 305 10.77 3.90 -7.30
N PHE A 306 11.94 3.92 -7.91
CA PHE A 306 13.20 4.10 -7.22
C PHE A 306 13.90 5.35 -7.74
N ARG A 307 14.60 6.05 -6.85
CA ARG A 307 15.40 7.22 -7.23
C ARG A 307 16.63 6.81 -8.01
N SER A 308 17.14 7.71 -8.82
CA SER A 308 18.45 7.56 -9.44
C SER A 308 19.51 7.28 -8.38
N GLY A 309 20.32 6.24 -8.57
CA GLY A 309 21.29 5.79 -7.58
C GLY A 309 20.78 4.75 -6.58
N HIS A 310 19.50 4.37 -6.62
CA HIS A 310 19.00 3.23 -5.86
C HIS A 310 19.78 1.96 -6.20
N ARG A 311 20.33 1.31 -5.18
CA ARG A 311 21.01 0.02 -5.29
C ARG A 311 20.08 -1.03 -4.73
N ARG A 312 19.67 -1.93 -5.61
CA ARG A 312 18.80 -3.03 -5.24
C ARG A 312 19.47 -3.93 -4.21
N VAL A 313 18.77 -4.25 -3.14
CA VAL A 313 19.24 -5.13 -2.05
C VAL A 313 18.73 -6.55 -2.26
N VAL A 314 17.48 -6.69 -2.72
CA VAL A 314 16.79 -7.95 -2.97
C VAL A 314 17.33 -8.57 -4.27
N PRO A 315 17.85 -9.80 -4.20
CA PRO A 315 18.28 -10.52 -5.40
C PRO A 315 17.13 -10.74 -6.39
N ASP A 316 17.42 -10.61 -7.68
CA ASP A 316 16.49 -11.00 -8.73
C ASP A 316 16.21 -12.50 -8.74
N ARG A 317 15.08 -12.88 -9.35
CA ARG A 317 14.73 -14.29 -9.54
C ARG A 317 15.85 -15.08 -10.24
N SER A 318 16.58 -14.46 -11.17
CA SER A 318 17.71 -15.06 -11.90
C SER A 318 18.92 -15.40 -11.03
N PHE A 319 19.07 -14.78 -9.86
CA PHE A 319 20.14 -15.13 -8.91
C PHE A 319 19.90 -16.46 -8.20
N SER A 320 18.67 -16.98 -8.22
CA SER A 320 18.31 -18.24 -7.54
C SER A 320 18.46 -19.50 -8.40
N THR A 321 18.93 -19.40 -9.65
CA THR A 321 19.15 -20.57 -10.54
C THR A 321 20.62 -21.00 -10.69
N ASN A 322 21.57 -20.27 -10.09
CA ASN A 322 23.02 -20.56 -10.21
C ASN A 322 23.67 -21.01 -8.89
N VAL A 323 22.99 -21.84 -8.09
CA VAL A 323 23.59 -22.56 -6.96
C VAL A 323 23.04 -23.97 -6.86
#